data_AF-A0A4Y2SCB3-F1
#
_entry.id   AF-A0A4Y2SCB3-F1
#
_cell.length_a   1.000
_cell.length_b   1.000
_cell.length_c   1.000
_cell.angle_alpha   90.00
_cell.angle_beta   90.00
_cell.angle_gamma   90.00
#
_symmetry.space_group_name_H-M   'P 1'
#
loop_
_entity.id
_entity.type
_entity.pdbx_description
1 polymer ?
#
loop_
_entity_poly.entity_id
_entity_poly.type
_entity_poly.pdbx_seq_one_letter_code
_entity_poly.pdbx_strand_id
1 'polypeptide(L)'
;MQALLQNSSMQLNWIKAHVGFLGNEAADNLAKQATKEGTKIHLQAPKCHLQKMFRNLSLNKWQKDWESGDAGRAIFNILPKVTLTPASWSRESIHPLRYRPRSFSQLSL
;
A
#
# COMPACT_ATOMS: atom_id res chain seq x y z
N MET A 1 -13.80 -9.58 -5.73
CA MET A 1 -13.83 -10.19 -4.37
C MET A 1 -15.23 -10.29 -3.77
N GLN A 2 -16.17 -9.39 -4.10
CA GLN A 2 -17.49 -9.35 -3.44
C GLN A 2 -18.41 -10.55 -3.76
N ALA A 3 -18.24 -11.20 -4.92
CA ALA A 3 -19.11 -12.31 -5.34
C ALA A 3 -18.91 -13.62 -4.55
N LEU A 4 -17.68 -13.92 -4.10
CA LEU A 4 -17.40 -15.15 -3.33
C LEU A 4 -17.96 -15.09 -1.91
N LEU A 5 -18.16 -13.88 -1.36
CA LEU A 5 -18.70 -13.66 -0.03
C LEU A 5 -20.25 -13.65 0.02
N GLN A 6 -20.91 -13.57 -1.14
CA GLN A 6 -22.37 -13.51 -1.26
C GLN A 6 -23.03 -14.90 -1.22
N ASN A 7 -22.24 -15.98 -1.33
CA ASN A 7 -22.75 -17.33 -1.44
C ASN A 7 -22.50 -18.11 -0.13
N SER A 8 -23.52 -18.15 0.74
CA SER A 8 -23.42 -18.67 2.10
C SER A 8 -23.19 -20.18 2.20
N SER A 9 -23.33 -20.93 1.11
CA SER A 9 -23.12 -22.39 1.07
C SER A 9 -21.75 -22.83 0.50
N MET A 10 -20.88 -21.89 0.13
CA MET A 10 -19.60 -22.23 -0.49
C MET A 10 -18.55 -22.60 0.57
N GLN A 11 -17.97 -23.79 0.47
CA GLN A 11 -16.92 -24.26 1.37
C GLN A 11 -15.55 -24.24 0.68
N LEU A 12 -14.55 -23.71 1.39
CA LEU A 12 -13.16 -23.65 0.90
C LEU A 12 -12.33 -24.69 1.67
N ASN A 13 -11.67 -25.58 0.94
CA ASN A 13 -10.81 -26.62 1.53
C ASN A 13 -9.39 -26.51 0.97
N TRP A 14 -8.40 -26.77 1.82
CA TRP A 14 -7.00 -26.82 1.43
C TRP A 14 -6.57 -28.25 1.14
N ILE A 15 -6.11 -28.50 -0.09
CA ILE A 15 -5.57 -29.79 -0.51
C ILE A 15 -4.08 -29.61 -0.78
N LYS A 16 -3.26 -30.54 -0.28
CA LYS A 16 -1.82 -30.53 -0.52
C LYS A 16 -1.53 -30.70 -2.02
N ALA A 17 -0.58 -29.93 -2.55
CA ALA A 17 -0.16 -30.07 -3.94
C ALA A 17 0.57 -31.41 -4.20
N HIS A 18 0.53 -31.88 -5.45
CA HIS A 18 1.30 -33.04 -5.96
C HIS A 18 1.05 -34.37 -5.24
N VAL A 19 -0.19 -34.61 -4.80
CA VAL A 19 -0.61 -35.86 -4.15
C VAL A 19 -1.43 -36.78 -5.06
N GLY A 20 -1.43 -36.57 -6.38
CA GLY A 20 -2.22 -37.40 -7.31
C GLY A 20 -3.67 -36.95 -7.50
N PHE A 21 -4.09 -35.82 -6.93
CA PHE A 21 -5.48 -35.37 -7.08
C PHE A 21 -5.71 -34.77 -8.47
N LEU A 22 -6.45 -35.51 -9.31
CA LEU A 22 -6.63 -35.22 -10.74
C LEU A 22 -7.03 -33.76 -11.02
N GLY A 23 -7.99 -33.21 -10.27
CA GLY A 23 -8.46 -31.83 -10.47
C GLY A 23 -7.40 -30.78 -10.14
N ASN A 24 -6.57 -31.03 -9.13
CA ASN A 24 -5.49 -30.12 -8.74
C ASN A 24 -4.33 -30.20 -9.73
N GLU A 25 -4.01 -31.40 -10.22
CA GLU A 25 -2.98 -31.60 -11.24
C GLU A 25 -3.38 -31.02 -12.59
N ALA A 26 -4.66 -31.19 -12.98
CA ALA A 26 -5.21 -30.54 -14.17
C ALA A 26 -5.12 -29.02 -14.06
N ALA A 27 -5.50 -28.43 -12.91
CA ALA A 27 -5.39 -27.00 -12.68
C ALA A 27 -3.93 -26.51 -12.72
N ASP A 28 -3.00 -27.25 -12.11
CA ASP A 28 -1.55 -26.95 -12.14
C ASP A 28 -0.98 -27.02 -13.57
N ASN A 29 -1.37 -28.03 -14.35
CA ASN A 29 -0.97 -28.16 -15.74
C ASN A 29 -1.49 -27.01 -16.60
N LEU A 30 -2.75 -26.60 -16.41
CA LEU A 30 -3.33 -25.44 -17.07
C LEU A 30 -2.60 -24.14 -16.70
N ALA A 31 -2.25 -23.95 -15.42
CA ALA A 31 -1.48 -22.79 -14.97
C ALA A 31 -0.06 -22.76 -15.59
N LYS A 32 0.59 -23.93 -15.70
CA LYS A 32 1.89 -24.08 -16.38
C LYS A 32 1.78 -23.78 -17.87
N GLN A 33 0.74 -24.26 -18.55
CA GLN A 33 0.48 -23.95 -19.96
C GLN A 33 0.25 -22.46 -20.16
N ALA A 34 -0.59 -21.83 -19.34
CA ALA A 34 -0.83 -20.39 -19.40
C ALA A 34 0.44 -19.55 -19.21
N THR A 35 1.43 -20.04 -18.46
CA THR A 35 2.73 -19.37 -18.31
C THR A 35 3.59 -19.44 -19.59
N LYS A 36 3.42 -20.50 -20.38
CA LYS A 36 4.15 -20.70 -21.65
C LYS A 36 3.45 -20.05 -22.84
N GLU A 37 2.13 -20.18 -22.90
CA GLU A 37 1.27 -19.76 -24.02
C GLU A 37 0.68 -18.36 -23.81
N GLY A 38 0.79 -17.81 -22.59
CA GLY A 38 0.29 -16.49 -22.27
C GLY A 38 0.91 -15.40 -23.13
N THR A 39 0.12 -14.38 -23.45
CA THR A 39 0.61 -13.24 -24.21
C THR A 39 1.72 -12.54 -23.44
N LYS A 40 2.96 -12.67 -23.94
CA LYS A 40 4.09 -11.93 -23.39
C LYS A 40 3.86 -10.45 -23.67
N ILE A 41 3.40 -9.72 -22.66
CA ILE A 41 3.25 -8.27 -22.76
C ILE A 41 4.66 -7.69 -22.84
N HIS A 42 5.09 -7.35 -24.06
CA HIS A 42 6.34 -6.67 -24.27
C HIS A 42 6.18 -5.22 -23.82
N LEU A 43 6.64 -4.91 -22.62
CA LEU A 43 6.75 -3.54 -22.19
C LEU A 43 7.96 -2.89 -22.84
N GLN A 44 7.71 -1.84 -23.62
CA GLN A 44 8.76 -1.04 -24.26
C GLN A 44 9.68 -0.36 -23.24
N ALA A 45 9.17 -0.05 -22.05
CA ALA A 45 9.94 0.54 -20.96
C ALA A 45 10.50 -0.55 -20.02
N PRO A 46 11.78 -0.46 -19.62
CA PRO A 46 12.32 -1.31 -18.57
C PRO A 46 11.51 -1.19 -17.27
N LYS A 47 11.39 -2.29 -16.53
CA LYS A 47 10.66 -2.33 -15.23
C LYS A 47 11.14 -1.25 -14.25
N CYS A 48 12.44 -1.00 -14.18
CA CYS A 48 13.01 0.02 -13.30
C CYS A 48 12.54 1.43 -13.65
N HIS A 49 12.36 1.73 -14.94
CA HIS A 49 11.86 3.01 -15.42
C HIS A 49 10.42 3.24 -14.94
N LEU A 50 9.55 2.26 -15.13
CA LEU A 50 8.17 2.34 -14.65
C LEU A 50 8.08 2.46 -13.14
N GLN A 51 8.86 1.67 -12.40
CA GLN A 51 8.87 1.75 -10.95
C GLN A 51 9.28 3.14 -10.49
N LYS A 52 10.29 3.75 -11.14
CA LYS A 52 10.70 5.13 -10.86
C LYS A 52 9.57 6.12 -11.21
N MET A 53 8.91 5.94 -12.35
CA MET A 53 7.79 6.78 -12.77
C MET A 53 6.64 6.73 -11.76
N PHE A 54 6.18 5.54 -11.38
CA PHE A 54 5.11 5.38 -10.38
C PHE A 54 5.51 5.95 -9.02
N ARG A 55 6.75 5.73 -8.56
CA ARG A 55 7.25 6.34 -7.32
C ARG A 55 7.18 7.86 -7.36
N ASN A 56 7.62 8.47 -8.47
CA ASN A 56 7.58 9.91 -8.64
C ASN A 56 6.16 10.45 -8.69
N LEU A 57 5.25 9.79 -9.42
CA LEU A 57 3.84 10.17 -9.47
C LEU A 57 3.18 10.12 -8.09
N SER A 58 3.40 9.04 -7.34
CA SER A 58 2.88 8.89 -5.98
C SER A 58 3.45 9.94 -5.03
N LEU A 59 4.77 10.18 -5.06
CA LEU A 59 5.40 11.22 -4.25
C LEU A 59 4.86 12.61 -4.57
N ASN A 60 4.71 12.94 -5.85
CA ASN A 60 4.17 14.24 -6.26
C ASN A 60 2.71 14.41 -5.83
N LYS A 61 1.90 13.35 -5.91
CA LYS A 61 0.53 13.38 -5.41
C LYS A 61 0.50 13.60 -3.91
N TRP A 62 1.30 12.84 -3.16
CA TRP A 62 1.41 12.98 -1.71
C TRP A 62 1.90 14.36 -1.30
N GLN A 63 2.87 14.91 -2.02
CA GLN A 63 3.37 16.27 -1.78
C GLN A 63 2.26 17.31 -1.94
N LYS A 64 1.45 17.21 -3.01
CA LYS A 64 0.30 18.11 -3.23
C LYS A 64 -0.74 17.98 -2.11
N ASP A 65 -1.04 16.76 -1.71
CA ASP A 65 -1.97 16.49 -0.62
C ASP A 65 -1.40 17.02 0.72
N TRP A 66 -0.09 16.97 0.92
CA TRP A 66 0.61 17.51 2.10
C TRP A 66 0.65 19.05 2.13
N GLU A 67 0.78 19.68 0.98
CA GLU A 67 0.77 21.15 0.82
C GLU A 67 -0.63 21.73 1.02
N SER A 68 -1.67 21.06 0.50
CA SER A 68 -3.06 21.54 0.54
C SER A 68 -3.84 21.09 1.77
N GLY A 69 -3.35 20.10 2.52
CA GLY A 69 -4.05 19.55 3.69
C GLY A 69 -3.88 20.39 4.96
N ASP A 70 -4.97 20.53 5.71
CA ASP A 70 -5.00 21.23 7.01
C ASP A 70 -4.60 20.34 8.20
N ALA A 71 -4.53 19.01 8.01
CA ALA A 71 -4.12 18.09 9.07
C ALA A 71 -2.60 18.06 9.23
N GLY A 72 -2.11 17.94 10.47
CA GLY A 72 -0.67 17.72 10.72
C GLY A 72 0.24 18.92 10.44
N ARG A 73 -0.28 20.16 10.41
CA ARG A 73 0.50 21.37 10.08
C ARG A 73 1.75 21.59 10.93
N ALA A 74 1.72 21.23 12.21
CA ALA A 74 2.89 21.29 13.07
C ALA A 74 4.05 20.43 12.54
N ILE A 75 3.73 19.25 12.00
CA ILE A 75 4.72 18.35 11.39
C ILE A 75 5.19 18.92 10.05
N PHE A 76 4.28 19.46 9.22
CA PHE A 76 4.66 20.09 7.96
C PHE A 76 5.66 21.22 8.15
N ASN A 77 5.48 22.06 9.18
CA ASN A 77 6.41 23.17 9.45
C ASN A 77 7.85 22.68 9.72
N ILE A 78 8.00 21.45 10.20
CA ILE A 78 9.31 20.81 10.42
C ILE A 78 9.75 20.05 9.17
N LEU A 79 8.82 19.40 8.48
CA LEU A 79 9.09 18.54 7.33
C LEU A 79 8.09 18.81 6.19
N PRO A 80 8.30 19.89 5.42
CA PRO A 80 7.35 20.32 4.39
C PRO A 80 7.43 19.45 3.12
N LYS A 81 8.50 18.68 2.96
CA LYS A 81 8.75 17.85 1.76
C LYS A 81 8.62 16.38 2.07
N VAL A 82 7.73 15.70 1.37
CA VAL A 82 7.55 14.25 1.43
C VAL A 82 8.76 13.56 0.81
N THR A 83 9.37 12.65 1.56
CA THR A 83 10.54 11.87 1.11
C THR A 83 10.38 10.40 1.49
N LEU A 84 10.99 9.51 0.69
CA LEU A 84 11.07 8.08 1.01
C LEU A 84 12.20 7.76 2.00
N THR A 85 13.14 8.68 2.16
CA THR A 85 14.20 8.58 3.17
C THR A 85 13.63 8.95 4.53
N PRO A 86 13.83 8.11 5.57
CA PRO A 86 13.50 8.48 6.93
C PRO A 86 14.24 9.75 7.30
N ALA A 87 13.54 10.72 7.87
CA ALA A 87 14.19 11.90 8.43
C ALA A 87 14.94 11.52 9.71
N SER A 88 16.16 12.05 9.87
CA SER A 88 16.94 11.89 11.10
C SER A 88 16.37 12.81 12.18
N TRP A 89 15.36 12.32 12.91
CA TRP A 89 14.73 13.09 13.98
C TRP A 89 15.59 13.08 15.24
N SER A 90 15.93 14.25 15.78
CA SER A 90 16.49 14.36 17.13
C SER A 90 15.37 14.31 18.18
N ARG A 91 15.69 13.96 19.42
CA ARG A 91 14.72 13.88 20.52
C ARG A 91 14.04 15.23 20.76
N GLU A 92 14.78 16.31 20.57
CA GLU A 92 14.35 17.69 20.71
C GLU A 92 13.34 18.08 19.61
N SER A 93 13.48 17.54 18.40
CA SER A 93 12.52 17.75 17.31
C SER A 93 11.18 17.02 17.52
N ILE A 94 11.18 15.92 18.29
CA ILE A 94 9.98 15.09 18.55
C ILE A 94 9.20 15.59 19.77
N HIS A 95 9.87 16.22 20.75
CA HIS A 95 9.27 16.67 22.00
C HIS A 95 8.03 17.57 21.83
N PRO A 96 8.01 18.56 20.91
CA PRO A 96 6.84 19.43 20.70
C PRO A 96 5.64 18.70 20.09
N LEU A 97 5.86 17.62 19.34
CA LEU A 97 4.79 16.87 18.66
C LEU A 97 4.00 15.94 19.60
N ARG A 98 4.55 15.63 20.78
CA ARG A 98 3.89 14.79 21.79
C ARG A 98 2.94 15.55 22.71
N TYR A 99 3.09 16.87 22.81
CA TYR A 99 2.21 17.71 23.62
C TYR A 99 1.11 18.33 22.74
N ARG A 100 -0.06 17.69 22.72
CA ARG A 100 -1.31 18.34 22.29
C ARG A 100 -1.98 18.91 23.56
N PRO A 101 -2.06 20.23 23.76
CA PRO A 101 -2.86 20.76 24.85
C PRO A 101 -4.31 20.34 24.61
N ARG A 102 -4.94 19.63 25.55
CA ARG A 102 -6.40 19.55 25.56
C ARG A 102 -6.91 20.97 25.72
N SER A 103 -7.79 21.43 24.85
CA SER A 103 -8.51 22.68 25.05
C SER A 103 -9.24 22.60 26.39
N PHE A 104 -8.81 23.40 27.37
CA PHE A 104 -9.59 23.66 28.56
C PHE A 104 -10.74 24.59 28.17
N SER A 105 -11.82 23.99 27.70
CA SER A 105 -13.13 24.63 27.63
C SER A 105 -14.01 23.93 28.64
N GLN A 106 -14.51 24.70 29.62
CA GLN A 106 -15.40 24.35 30.74
C GLN A 106 -14.74 24.12 32.10
N LEU A 107 -14.44 25.24 32.77
CA LEU A 107 -14.85 25.45 34.17
C LEU A 107 -15.39 26.88 34.26
N SER A 108 -16.71 27.01 34.14
CA SER A 108 -17.47 28.18 34.60
C SER A 108 -17.63 28.07 36.11
N LEU A 109 -17.15 29.07 36.85
CA LEU A 109 -17.66 29.42 38.17
C LEU A 109 -18.81 30.43 37.99
#